data_AF-A0A534TUK2-F1
#
_entry.id   AF-A0A534TUK2-F1
#
_cell.length_a   1.000
_cell.length_b   1.000
_cell.length_c   1.000
_cell.angle_alpha   90.00
_cell.angle_beta   90.00
_cell.angle_gamma   90.00
#
_symmetry.space_group_name_H-M   'P 1'
#
loop_
_entity.id
_entity.type
_entity.pdbx_description
1 polymer ?
#
loop_
_entity_poly.entity_id
_entity_poly.type
_entity_poly.pdbx_seq_one_letter_code
_entity_poly.pdbx_strand_id
1 'polypeptide(L)'
;MSDADPREGLVPLLLISGDPDLKSRFAEAAAINYDRASHFAIFPTVLRIMGYPPGFVRETFGEDLLSQINTQQAFTSGDVFGLFAEVNWNPVDVHARYLEMAFTAEQVQCRPNR
;
A
#
# COMPACT_ATOMS: atom_id res chain seq x y z
N MET A 1 17.75 -1.30 -15.13
CA MET A 1 16.38 -0.78 -15.19
C MET A 1 15.49 -1.88 -14.64
N SER A 2 14.98 -1.71 -13.43
CA SER A 2 14.00 -2.64 -12.88
C SER A 2 12.72 -2.47 -13.70
N ASP A 3 12.23 -3.54 -14.33
CA ASP A 3 10.92 -3.57 -14.99
C ASP A 3 9.86 -3.85 -13.91
N ALA A 4 9.82 -2.99 -12.90
CA ALA A 4 8.93 -3.15 -11.76
C ALA A 4 7.51 -2.79 -12.18
N ASP A 5 6.64 -3.80 -12.22
CA ASP A 5 5.25 -3.62 -12.58
C ASP A 5 4.47 -2.98 -11.42
N PRO A 6 3.78 -1.84 -11.62
CA PRO A 6 2.97 -1.22 -10.58
C PRO A 6 1.90 -2.14 -9.97
N ARG A 7 1.45 -3.17 -10.70
CA ARG A 7 0.52 -4.19 -10.20
C ARG A 7 1.09 -5.01 -9.05
N GLU A 8 2.42 -5.09 -8.91
CA GLU A 8 3.08 -5.74 -7.77
C GLU A 8 3.01 -4.90 -6.49
N GLY A 9 2.93 -3.56 -6.64
CA GLY A 9 2.86 -2.63 -5.51
C GLY A 9 1.44 -2.33 -5.02
N LEU A 10 0.43 -2.58 -5.85
CA LEU A 10 -0.98 -2.34 -5.52
C LEU A 10 -1.61 -3.53 -4.82
N VAL A 11 -1.88 -3.37 -3.52
CA VAL A 11 -2.42 -4.43 -2.68
C VAL A 11 -3.63 -3.95 -1.86
N PRO A 12 -4.63 -4.81 -1.60
CA PRO A 12 -5.71 -4.47 -0.69
C PRO A 12 -5.20 -4.43 0.75
N LEU A 13 -5.62 -3.40 1.50
CA LEU A 13 -5.41 -3.33 2.94
C LEU A 13 -6.77 -3.45 3.67
N LEU A 14 -6.89 -4.46 4.53
CA LEU A 14 -8.10 -4.72 5.31
C LEU A 14 -7.81 -4.60 6.80
N LEU A 15 -8.69 -3.89 7.51
CA LEU A 15 -8.69 -3.82 8.97
C LEU A 15 -9.89 -4.58 9.55
N ILE A 16 -9.62 -5.44 10.53
CA ILE A 16 -10.64 -6.14 11.32
C ILE A 16 -10.39 -5.81 12.78
N SER A 17 -11.43 -5.42 13.50
CA SER A 17 -11.36 -5.12 14.94
C SER A 17 -12.62 -5.61 15.67
N GLY A 18 -12.54 -5.84 16.97
CA GLY A 18 -13.71 -6.00 17.85
C GLY A 18 -14.20 -4.67 18.44
N ASP A 19 -13.34 -3.65 18.43
CA ASP A 19 -13.59 -2.33 19.02
C ASP A 19 -14.35 -1.43 18.03
N PRO A 20 -15.58 -0.98 18.36
CA PRO A 20 -16.39 -0.13 17.49
C PRO A 20 -15.81 1.27 17.27
N ASP A 21 -15.16 1.86 18.28
CA ASP A 21 -14.59 3.20 18.19
C ASP A 21 -13.37 3.18 17.26
N LEU A 22 -12.53 2.15 17.39
CA LEU A 22 -11.40 1.95 16.51
C LEU A 22 -11.86 1.72 15.05
N LYS A 23 -12.93 0.94 14.84
CA LYS A 23 -13.52 0.77 13.51
C LYS A 23 -13.98 2.09 12.91
N SER A 24 -14.69 2.92 13.68
CA SER A 24 -15.18 4.22 13.18
C SER A 24 -14.03 5.10 12.72
N ARG A 25 -12.97 5.21 13.53
CA ARG A 25 -11.79 6.01 13.21
C ARG A 25 -11.09 5.53 11.94
N PHE A 26 -10.95 4.22 11.76
CA PHE A 26 -10.37 3.67 10.54
C PHE A 26 -11.29 3.79 9.32
N ALA A 27 -12.61 3.76 9.49
CA ALA A 27 -13.54 4.00 8.39
C ALA A 27 -13.43 5.44 7.88
N GLU A 28 -13.36 6.42 8.78
CA GLU A 28 -13.09 7.82 8.45
C GLU A 28 -11.72 7.97 7.76
N ALA A 29 -10.69 7.34 8.31
CA ALA A 29 -9.35 7.39 7.75
C ALA A 29 -9.25 6.73 6.36
N ALA A 30 -9.97 5.63 6.12
CA ALA A 30 -10.02 4.97 4.82
C ALA A 30 -10.68 5.87 3.76
N ALA A 31 -11.69 6.66 4.14
CA ALA A 31 -12.35 7.59 3.22
C ALA A 31 -11.41 8.72 2.76
N ILE A 32 -10.54 9.22 3.65
CA ILE A 32 -9.59 10.31 3.31
C ILE A 32 -8.29 9.80 2.65
N ASN A 33 -7.93 8.54 2.87
CA ASN A 33 -6.67 7.93 2.41
C ASN A 33 -6.87 6.86 1.32
N TYR A 34 -8.02 6.85 0.63
CA TYR A 34 -8.28 5.90 -0.45
C TYR A 34 -7.17 5.97 -1.50
N ASP A 35 -6.55 4.83 -1.81
CA ASP A 35 -5.37 4.67 -2.66
C ASP A 35 -4.10 5.41 -2.21
N ARG A 36 -4.06 5.99 -1.00
CA ARG A 36 -2.88 6.77 -0.53
C ARG A 36 -1.99 6.02 0.45
N ALA A 37 -2.48 4.93 1.04
CA ALA A 37 -1.77 4.17 2.05
C ALA A 37 -0.61 3.34 1.48
N SER A 38 0.41 3.10 2.31
CA SER A 38 1.51 2.17 2.01
C SER A 38 1.83 1.32 3.24
N HIS A 39 2.56 0.21 3.04
CA HIS A 39 3.02 -0.64 4.16
C HIS A 39 3.84 0.13 5.20
N PHE A 40 4.53 1.20 4.81
CA PHE A 40 5.30 2.05 5.72
C PHE A 40 4.43 2.75 6.76
N ALA A 41 3.14 2.95 6.49
CA ALA A 41 2.20 3.55 7.45
C ALA A 41 1.71 2.55 8.53
N ILE A 42 1.90 1.24 8.35
CA ILE A 42 1.37 0.23 9.29
C ILE A 42 2.06 0.33 10.64
N PHE A 43 3.40 0.34 10.65
CA PHE A 43 4.17 0.41 11.89
C PHE A 43 3.86 1.66 12.75
N PRO A 44 3.93 2.90 12.21
CA PRO A 44 3.56 4.09 12.99
C PRO A 44 2.10 4.04 13.48
N THR A 45 1.18 3.41 12.73
CA THR A 45 -0.21 3.21 13.18
C THR A 45 -0.31 2.33 14.42
N VAL A 46 0.45 1.24 14.47
CA VAL A 46 0.46 0.35 15.66
C VAL A 46 0.97 1.12 16.87
N LEU A 47 2.06 1.90 16.74
CA LEU A 47 2.55 2.76 17.83
C LEU A 47 1.51 3.78 18.26
N ARG A 48 0.78 4.37 17.30
CA ARG A 48 -0.30 5.31 17.59
C ARG A 48 -1.42 4.66 18.43
N ILE A 49 -1.81 3.43 18.10
CA ILE A 49 -2.83 2.67 18.83
C ILE A 49 -2.33 2.28 20.23
N MET A 50 -1.03 1.97 20.38
CA MET A 50 -0.40 1.69 21.67
C MET A 50 -0.28 2.92 22.59
N GLY A 51 -0.65 4.11 22.12
CA GLY A 51 -0.68 5.33 22.92
C GLY A 51 0.61 6.16 22.87
N TYR A 52 1.51 5.89 21.91
CA TYR A 52 2.71 6.73 21.74
C TYR A 52 2.32 8.15 21.27
N PRO A 53 3.10 9.18 21.64
CA PRO A 53 2.81 10.55 21.26
C PRO A 53 2.80 10.73 19.73
N PRO A 54 1.76 11.38 19.15
CA PRO A 54 1.61 11.50 17.69
C PRO A 54 2.77 12.21 17.02
N GLY A 55 3.24 13.33 17.61
CA GLY A 55 4.34 14.10 17.06
C GLY A 55 5.62 13.26 16.96
N PHE A 56 5.98 12.56 18.04
CA PHE A 56 7.13 11.67 18.08
C PHE A 56 7.03 10.55 17.03
N VAL A 57 5.88 9.88 16.92
CA VAL A 57 5.67 8.82 15.94
C VAL A 57 5.82 9.36 14.52
N ARG A 58 5.20 10.50 14.21
CA ARG A 58 5.25 11.11 12.87
C ARG A 58 6.66 11.54 12.49
N GLU A 59 7.38 12.17 13.40
CA GLU A 59 8.74 12.66 13.17
C GLU A 59 9.75 11.52 13.00
N THR A 60 9.56 10.40 13.71
CA THR A 60 10.53 9.30 13.73
C THR A 60 10.23 8.24 12.66
N PHE A 61 8.97 7.92 12.43
CA PHE A 61 8.54 6.78 11.63
C PHE A 61 7.65 7.14 10.45
N GLY A 62 7.29 8.42 10.29
CA GLY A 62 6.46 8.90 9.20
C GLY A 62 4.95 8.83 9.49
N GLU A 63 4.15 8.96 8.43
CA GLU A 63 2.70 9.11 8.54
C GLU A 63 2.01 7.80 8.93
N ASP A 64 1.02 7.89 9.83
CA ASP A 64 0.18 6.77 10.23
C ASP A 64 -1.14 6.72 9.44
N LEU A 65 -1.80 5.57 9.42
CA LEU A 65 -3.02 5.30 8.68
C LEU A 65 -4.24 6.06 9.23
N LEU A 66 -4.21 6.56 10.47
CA LEU A 66 -5.33 7.31 11.07
C LEU A 66 -5.24 8.82 10.78
N SER A 67 -4.10 9.28 10.27
CA SER A 67 -3.86 10.65 9.86
C SER A 67 -3.94 10.78 8.34
N GLN A 68 -4.09 12.00 7.82
CA GLN A 68 -4.01 12.24 6.37
C GLN A 68 -2.61 11.92 5.86
N ILE A 69 -2.53 11.05 4.85
CA ILE A 69 -1.27 10.68 4.18
C ILE A 69 -1.06 11.61 2.99
N ASN A 70 0.07 12.31 2.97
CA ASN A 70 0.42 13.23 1.88
C ASN A 70 1.64 12.76 1.08
N THR A 71 2.34 11.75 1.57
CA THR A 71 3.46 11.12 0.87
C THR A 71 3.02 10.57 -0.48
N GLN A 72 3.85 10.74 -1.50
CA GLN A 72 3.61 10.20 -2.83
C GLN A 72 3.67 8.66 -2.81
N GLN A 73 2.74 8.01 -3.51
CA GLN A 73 2.62 6.56 -3.54
C GLN A 73 3.75 5.96 -4.36
N ALA A 74 4.51 5.07 -3.72
CA ALA A 74 5.59 4.32 -4.34
C ALA A 74 5.79 3.00 -3.59
N PHE A 75 6.38 2.02 -4.25
CA PHE A 75 6.84 0.78 -3.65
C PHE A 75 8.33 0.59 -3.92
N THR A 76 8.99 -0.18 -3.07
CA THR A 76 10.41 -0.47 -3.23
C THR A 76 10.63 -1.80 -3.93
N SER A 77 11.65 -1.86 -4.79
CA SER A 77 12.19 -3.11 -5.33
C SER A 77 13.69 -3.20 -5.05
N GLY A 78 14.18 -4.41 -4.75
CA GLY A 78 15.56 -4.63 -4.30
C GLY A 78 15.64 -4.75 -2.77
N ASP A 79 16.74 -4.29 -2.19
CA ASP A 79 16.94 -4.32 -0.74
C ASP A 79 16.45 -3.03 -0.10
N VAL A 80 15.31 -3.08 0.60
CA VAL A 80 14.68 -1.94 1.27
C VAL A 80 15.57 -1.26 2.32
N PHE A 81 16.56 -1.97 2.87
CA PHE A 81 17.48 -1.44 3.87
C PHE A 81 18.79 -0.94 3.27
N GLY A 82 19.03 -1.17 1.97
CA GLY A 82 20.26 -0.77 1.31
C GLY A 82 21.51 -1.49 1.82
N LEU A 83 21.37 -2.68 2.44
CA LEU A 83 22.46 -3.45 3.02
C LEU A 83 23.24 -4.24 1.97
N PHE A 84 22.57 -4.70 0.92
CA PHE A 84 23.09 -5.63 -0.09
C PHE A 84 22.91 -5.14 -1.53
N ALA A 85 22.00 -4.19 -1.78
CA ALA A 85 21.73 -3.59 -3.08
C ALA A 85 21.11 -2.19 -2.93
N GLU A 86 21.10 -1.38 -3.99
CA GLU A 86 20.41 -0.09 -3.99
C GLU A 86 18.90 -0.25 -3.86
N VAL A 87 18.27 0.63 -3.05
CA VAL A 87 16.82 0.74 -2.93
C VAL A 87 16.29 1.44 -4.19
N ASN A 88 15.44 0.77 -4.97
CA ASN A 88 14.74 1.42 -6.06
C ASN A 88 13.33 1.78 -5.62
N TRP A 89 12.97 3.05 -5.72
CA TRP A 89 11.63 3.56 -5.47
C TRP A 89 10.87 3.65 -6.78
N ASN A 90 9.79 2.89 -6.89
CA ASN A 90 8.94 2.82 -8.08
C ASN A 90 7.64 3.58 -7.79
N PRO A 91 7.41 4.77 -8.38
CA PRO A 91 6.18 5.52 -8.20
C PRO A 91 4.97 4.75 -8.75
N VAL A 92 3.83 4.89 -8.09
CA VAL A 92 2.55 4.31 -8.53
C VAL A 92 1.60 5.45 -8.87
N ASP A 93 1.02 5.41 -10.07
CA ASP A 93 -0.05 6.33 -10.47
C ASP A 93 -1.40 5.75 -10.07
N VAL A 94 -1.91 6.19 -8.93
CA VAL A 94 -3.19 5.72 -8.37
C VAL A 94 -4.41 6.06 -9.24
N HIS A 95 -4.27 6.92 -10.24
CA HIS A 95 -5.34 7.23 -11.19
C HIS A 95 -5.30 6.36 -12.45
N ALA A 96 -4.24 5.58 -12.65
CA ALA A 96 -4.13 4.68 -13.78
C ALA A 96 -4.97 3.40 -13.58
N ARG A 97 -5.50 2.86 -14.68
CA ARG A 97 -6.27 1.62 -14.67
C ARG A 97 -5.33 0.43 -14.86
N TYR A 98 -5.03 -0.27 -13.77
CA TYR A 98 -4.16 -1.45 -13.75
C TYR A 98 -4.88 -2.79 -13.91
N LEU A 99 -6.16 -2.77 -14.30
CA LEU A 99 -6.90 -4.00 -14.57
C LEU A 99 -6.33 -4.68 -15.82
N GLU A 100 -6.12 -5.99 -15.73
CA GLU A 100 -5.86 -6.82 -16.91
C GLU A 100 -6.92 -6.54 -17.98
N MET A 101 -6.49 -6.49 -19.25
CA MET A 101 -7.44 -6.53 -20.34
C MET A 101 -8.18 -7.87 -20.25
N ALA A 102 -9.51 -7.82 -20.25
CA ALA A 102 -10.30 -9.04 -20.30
C ALA A 102 -9.88 -9.84 -21.54
N PHE A 103 -9.40 -11.07 -21.34
CA PHE A 103 -9.18 -11.99 -22.44
C PHE A 103 -10.50 -12.18 -23.18
N THR A 104 -10.55 -11.85 -24.47
CA THR A 104 -11.66 -12.24 -25.33
C THR A 104 -11.63 -13.75 -25.53
N ALA A 105 -12.80 -14.39 -25.68
CA ALA A 105 -12.90 -15.84 -25.83
C ALA A 105 -12.03 -16.42 -26.98
N GLU A 106 -11.70 -15.62 -27.99
CA GLU A 106 -10.77 -15.98 -29.07
C GLU A 106 -9.31 -16.17 -28.63
N GLN A 107 -8.90 -15.56 -27.52
CA GLN A 107 -7.51 -15.64 -27.03
C GLN A 107 -7.26 -16.87 -26.17
N VAL A 108 -8.32 -17.55 -25.71
CA VAL A 108 -8.25 -18.79 -24.92
C VAL A 108 -8.28 -19.98 -25.88
N GLN A 109 -7.20 -20.18 -26.65
CA GLN A 109 -7.07 -21.37 -27.49
C GLN A 109 -6.73 -22.57 -26.60
N CYS A 110 -7.76 -23.32 -26.19
CA CYS A 110 -7.58 -24.65 -25.59
C CYS A 110 -6.78 -25.52 -26.57
N ARG A 111 -5.51 -25.81 -26.27
CA ARG A 111 -4.75 -26.81 -27.01
C ARG A 111 -5.41 -28.18 -26.76
N PRO A 112 -5.82 -28.93 -27.80
CA PRO A 112 -6.25 -30.32 -27.58
C PRO A 112 -5.04 -31.13 -27.10
N ASN A 113 -5.22 -31.83 -25.97
CA ASN A 113 -4.22 -32.75 -25.43
C ASN A 113 -3.80 -33.75 -26.52
N ARG A 114 -2.49 -33.82 -26.78
CA ARG A 114 -1.88 -34.87 -27.61
C ARG A 114 -1.48 -36.03 -26.70
#